data_AF-A0A947C3Q7-F1
#
_entry.id   AF-A0A947C3Q7-F1
#
_cell.length_a   1.000
_cell.length_b   1.000
_cell.length_c   1.000
_cell.angle_alpha   90.00
_cell.angle_beta   90.00
_cell.angle_gamma   90.00
#
_symmetry.space_group_name_H-M   'P 1'
#
loop_
_entity.id
_entity.type
_entity.pdbx_description
1 polymer ?
#
loop_
_entity_poly.entity_id
_entity_poly.type
_entity_poly.pdbx_seq_one_letter_code
_entity_poly.pdbx_strand_id
1 'polypeptide(L)'
;FSTRAESELYRSWGVSVIGMTNLPEARLAREAELPYATLAMVTDYDCWHEVHDAVSVDAVLAVMHKNVAKAKEIILELAPSVPDPAKCPATSALDGAILSNPDSISAAAREKLWPLIRKYVT
;
A
#
# COMPACT_ATOMS: atom_id res chain seq x y z
N PHE A 1 -3.81 -2.08 17.81
CA PHE A 1 -4.66 -0.88 17.72
C PHE A 1 -3.96 0.27 18.38
N SER A 2 -4.25 1.49 17.93
CA SER A 2 -3.71 2.70 18.55
C SER A 2 -4.30 2.89 19.94
N THR A 3 -3.63 3.70 20.76
CA THR A 3 -4.23 4.36 21.91
C THR A 3 -5.08 5.55 21.44
N ARG A 4 -6.01 6.01 22.28
CA ARG A 4 -6.84 7.18 21.94
C ARG A 4 -6.00 8.44 21.67
N ALA A 5 -4.91 8.62 22.42
CA ALA A 5 -3.99 9.73 22.22
C ALA A 5 -3.31 9.68 20.85
N GLU A 6 -2.89 8.49 20.40
CA GLU A 6 -2.33 8.30 19.06
C GLU A 6 -3.39 8.52 17.97
N SER A 7 -4.62 8.04 18.17
CA SER A 7 -5.72 8.24 17.22
C SER A 7 -6.05 9.72 17.01
N GLU A 8 -6.13 10.51 18.09
CA GLU A 8 -6.32 11.97 18.01
C GLU A 8 -5.11 12.69 17.38
N LEU A 9 -3.89 12.22 17.63
CA LEU A 9 -2.71 12.74 16.95
C LEU A 9 -2.80 12.53 15.43
N TYR A 10 -3.12 11.31 14.98
CA TYR A 10 -3.27 11.03 13.54
C TYR A 10 -4.38 11.87 12.90
N ARG A 11 -5.50 12.06 13.60
CA ARG A 11 -6.58 12.94 13.16
C ARG A 11 -6.13 14.39 13.04
N SER A 12 -5.32 14.88 13.99
CA SER A 12 -4.74 16.23 13.93
C SER A 12 -3.81 16.43 12.72
N TRP A 13 -3.20 15.35 12.22
CA TRP A 13 -2.39 15.33 10.99
C TRP A 13 -3.22 15.19 9.70
N GLY A 14 -4.55 15.10 9.81
CA GLY A 14 -5.44 14.90 8.66
C GLY A 14 -5.48 13.46 8.14
N VAL A 15 -4.99 12.48 8.90
CA VAL A 15 -5.07 11.06 8.54
C VAL A 15 -6.53 10.61 8.61
N SER A 16 -7.03 10.06 7.51
CA SER A 16 -8.45 9.65 7.38
C SER A 16 -8.68 8.17 7.66
N VAL A 17 -7.69 7.31 7.40
CA VAL A 17 -7.75 5.86 7.60
C VAL A 17 -6.43 5.36 8.16
N ILE A 18 -6.47 4.30 8.96
CA ILE A 18 -5.29 3.66 9.54
C ILE A 18 -5.25 2.18 9.15
N GLY A 19 -4.05 1.69 8.88
CA GLY A 19 -3.77 0.30 8.54
C GLY A 19 -2.30 -0.03 8.81
N MET A 20 -1.92 -1.31 8.69
CA MET A 20 -0.58 -1.79 9.08
C MET A 20 0.21 -2.44 7.95
N THR A 21 -0.28 -2.40 6.70
CA THR A 21 0.26 -3.23 5.60
C THR A 21 0.73 -2.44 4.38
N ASN A 22 0.08 -1.34 4.01
CA ASN A 22 0.40 -0.62 2.76
C ASN A 22 1.80 0.04 2.75
N LEU A 23 2.42 0.22 3.93
CA LEU A 23 3.83 0.62 4.04
C LEU A 23 4.58 -0.51 4.77
N PRO A 24 5.66 -1.06 4.18
CA PRO A 24 6.44 -0.57 3.04
C PRO A 24 5.94 -1.01 1.65
N GLU A 25 4.84 -1.76 1.52
CA GLU A 25 4.38 -2.35 0.25
C GLU A 25 4.34 -1.33 -0.92
N ALA A 26 3.74 -0.16 -0.70
CA ALA A 26 3.65 0.88 -1.72
C ALA A 26 5.02 1.43 -2.17
N ARG A 27 6.02 1.46 -1.27
CA ARG A 27 7.39 1.86 -1.62
C ARG A 27 8.07 0.80 -2.46
N LEU A 28 7.93 -0.47 -2.06
CA LEU A 28 8.50 -1.60 -2.81
C LEU A 28 7.87 -1.72 -4.21
N ALA A 29 6.55 -1.53 -4.32
CA ALA A 29 5.87 -1.48 -5.61
C ALA A 29 6.39 -0.35 -6.49
N ARG A 30 6.66 0.83 -5.90
CA ARG A 30 7.27 1.95 -6.62
C ARG A 30 8.69 1.66 -7.10
N GLU A 31 9.53 1.07 -6.25
CA GLU A 31 10.90 0.65 -6.60
C GLU A 31 10.90 -0.44 -7.68
N ALA A 32 9.89 -1.30 -7.69
CA ALA A 32 9.67 -2.30 -8.74
C ALA A 32 8.99 -1.76 -10.00
N GLU A 33 8.75 -0.44 -10.07
CA GLU A 33 8.08 0.24 -11.18
C GLU A 33 6.68 -0.30 -11.51
N LEU A 34 5.98 -0.78 -10.48
CA LEU A 34 4.62 -1.31 -10.58
C LEU A 34 3.60 -0.22 -10.23
N PRO A 35 2.60 0.04 -11.11
CA PRO A 35 1.44 0.86 -10.75
C PRO A 35 0.73 0.26 -9.53
N TYR A 36 0.52 1.08 -8.51
CA TYR A 36 -0.01 0.64 -7.21
C TYR A 36 -1.14 1.56 -6.75
N ALA A 37 -2.22 0.96 -6.26
CA ALA A 37 -3.34 1.64 -5.63
C ALA A 37 -3.89 0.79 -4.48
N THR A 38 -4.54 1.44 -3.52
CA THR A 38 -5.12 0.79 -2.35
C THR A 38 -6.64 0.93 -2.36
N LEU A 39 -7.36 -0.18 -2.24
CA LEU A 39 -8.77 -0.20 -1.86
C LEU A 39 -8.86 -0.45 -0.35
N ALA A 40 -9.01 0.62 0.43
CA ALA A 40 -9.12 0.55 1.89
C ALA A 40 -10.58 0.27 2.30
N MET A 41 -10.81 -0.83 2.99
CA MET A 41 -12.14 -1.23 3.47
C MET A 41 -12.26 -0.95 4.98
N VAL A 42 -13.01 0.09 5.34
CA VAL A 42 -13.18 0.49 6.74
C VAL A 42 -13.89 -0.62 7.53
N THR A 43 -13.30 -1.06 8.63
CA THR A 43 -13.86 -2.09 9.53
C THR A 43 -14.50 -1.51 10.78
N ASP A 44 -13.97 -0.39 11.26
CA ASP A 44 -14.33 0.26 12.52
C ASP A 44 -13.75 1.68 12.55
N TYR A 45 -13.98 2.39 13.65
CA TYR A 45 -13.55 3.78 13.86
C TYR A 45 -12.27 3.89 14.69
N ASP A 46 -11.41 2.87 14.72
CA ASP A 46 -10.27 2.80 15.64
C ASP A 46 -10.75 3.08 17.08
N CYS A 47 -10.00 3.81 17.90
CA CYS A 47 -10.29 4.03 19.32
C CYS A 47 -10.67 5.48 19.68
N TRP A 48 -10.88 6.36 18.68
CA TRP A 48 -11.24 7.77 18.93
C TRP A 48 -12.73 7.97 19.23
N HIS A 49 -13.60 7.07 18.75
CA HIS A 49 -15.04 7.26 18.87
C HIS A 49 -15.56 6.81 20.25
N GLU A 50 -15.98 7.78 21.08
CA GLU A 50 -16.38 7.54 22.48
C GLU A 50 -17.67 6.72 22.67
N VAL A 51 -18.51 6.60 21.63
CA VAL A 51 -19.88 6.03 21.73
C VAL A 51 -20.01 4.67 21.03
N HIS A 52 -18.93 4.16 20.43
CA HIS A 52 -18.95 2.78 19.94
C HIS A 52 -18.43 1.88 21.07
N ASP A 53 -19.23 0.86 21.45
CA ASP A 53 -18.80 -0.18 22.39
C ASP A 53 -17.39 -0.66 22.03
N ALA A 54 -16.56 -0.91 23.05
CA ALA A 54 -15.19 -1.40 22.87
C ALA A 54 -15.17 -2.49 21.79
N VAL A 55 -14.49 -2.21 20.68
CA VAL A 55 -14.46 -3.00 19.46
C VAL A 55 -14.38 -4.50 19.80
N SER A 56 -15.50 -5.21 19.69
CA SER A 56 -15.50 -6.65 19.91
C SER A 56 -14.91 -7.32 18.68
N VAL A 57 -14.04 -8.32 18.89
CA VAL A 57 -13.40 -9.06 17.81
C VAL A 57 -14.45 -9.63 16.84
N ASP A 58 -15.57 -10.10 17.37
CA ASP A 58 -16.67 -10.66 16.58
C ASP A 58 -17.34 -9.62 15.66
N ALA A 59 -17.53 -8.38 16.12
CA ALA A 59 -18.08 -7.30 15.29
C ALA A 59 -17.13 -6.94 14.14
N VAL A 60 -15.82 -6.89 14.41
CA VAL A 60 -14.80 -6.65 13.37
C VAL A 60 -14.79 -7.77 12.35
N LEU A 61 -14.82 -9.03 12.79
CA LEU A 61 -14.85 -10.19 11.89
C LEU A 61 -16.10 -10.19 11.00
N ALA A 62 -17.27 -9.85 11.55
CA ALA A 62 -18.50 -9.75 10.77
C ALA A 62 -18.44 -8.66 9.70
N VAL A 63 -17.91 -7.47 10.04
CA VAL A 63 -17.70 -6.39 9.06
C VAL A 63 -16.64 -6.79 8.02
N MET A 64 -15.56 -7.44 8.46
CA MET A 64 -14.50 -7.92 7.56
C MET A 64 -15.04 -8.90 6.52
N HIS A 65 -15.87 -9.87 6.90
CA HIS A 65 -16.48 -10.80 5.95
C HIS A 65 -17.36 -10.10 4.91
N LYS A 66 -18.16 -9.10 5.33
CA LYS A 66 -18.97 -8.28 4.40
C LYS A 66 -18.07 -7.48 3.46
N ASN A 67 -17.01 -6.89 3.99
CA ASN A 67 -16.03 -6.13 3.22
C ASN A 67 -15.31 -7.01 2.18
N VAL A 68 -14.99 -8.27 2.50
CA VAL A 68 -14.38 -9.20 1.53
C VAL A 68 -15.30 -9.46 0.34
N ALA A 69 -16.59 -9.69 0.56
CA ALA A 69 -17.54 -9.89 -0.53
C ALA A 69 -17.64 -8.63 -1.41
N LYS A 70 -17.78 -7.46 -0.78
CA LYS A 70 -17.86 -6.18 -1.49
C LYS A 70 -16.58 -5.84 -2.26
N ALA A 71 -15.41 -6.10 -1.68
CA ALA A 71 -14.13 -5.86 -2.34
C ALA A 71 -13.98 -6.69 -3.61
N LYS A 72 -14.43 -7.96 -3.60
CA LYS A 72 -14.44 -8.81 -4.81
C LYS A 72 -15.31 -8.23 -5.91
N GLU A 73 -16.51 -7.77 -5.57
CA GLU A 73 -17.42 -7.11 -6.53
C GLU A 73 -16.76 -5.87 -7.13
N ILE A 74 -16.21 -4.99 -6.30
CA ILE A 74 -15.52 -3.76 -6.74
C ILE A 74 -14.36 -4.10 -7.68
N ILE A 75 -13.53 -5.09 -7.34
CA ILE A 75 -12.38 -5.48 -8.18
C ILE A 75 -12.86 -5.98 -9.54
N LEU A 76 -13.91 -6.81 -9.59
CA LEU A 76 -14.46 -7.33 -10.85
C LEU A 76 -15.05 -6.21 -11.72
N GLU A 77 -15.72 -5.24 -11.10
CA GLU A 77 -16.30 -4.10 -11.80
C GLU A 77 -15.24 -3.11 -12.28
N LEU A 78 -14.19 -2.88 -11.48
CA LEU A 78 -13.10 -1.98 -11.81
C LEU A 78 -12.18 -2.55 -12.89
N ALA A 79 -11.87 -3.85 -12.85
CA ALA A 79 -10.93 -4.52 -13.74
C ALA A 79 -11.02 -4.14 -15.23
N PRO A 80 -12.20 -4.11 -15.89
CA PRO A 80 -12.31 -3.72 -17.29
C PRO A 80 -12.04 -2.22 -17.55
N SER A 81 -12.14 -1.38 -16.53
CA SER A 81 -11.95 0.08 -16.62
C SER A 81 -10.55 0.55 -16.23
N VAL A 82 -9.69 -0.36 -15.76
CA VAL A 82 -8.32 -0.02 -15.36
C VAL A 82 -7.55 0.50 -16.57
N PRO A 83 -7.00 1.73 -16.52
CA PRO A 83 -6.20 2.27 -17.61
C PRO A 83 -4.98 1.41 -17.89
N ASP A 84 -4.45 1.48 -19.11
CA ASP A 84 -3.22 0.80 -19.50
C ASP A 84 -2.08 1.08 -18.48
N PRO A 85 -1.62 0.07 -17.73
CA PRO A 85 -0.60 0.23 -16.70
C PRO A 85 0.72 0.77 -17.25
N ALA A 86 1.01 0.53 -18.54
CA ALA A 86 2.24 1.00 -19.18
C ALA A 86 2.35 2.53 -19.21
N LYS A 87 1.20 3.23 -19.18
CA LYS A 87 1.13 4.71 -19.19
C LYS A 87 1.27 5.35 -17.81
N CYS A 88 1.34 4.54 -16.75
CA CYS A 88 1.50 5.05 -15.40
C CYS A 88 2.92 5.61 -15.21
N PRO A 89 3.10 6.80 -14.60
CA PRO A 89 4.44 7.33 -14.30
C PRO A 89 5.29 6.44 -13.38
N ALA A 90 4.68 5.47 -12.70
CA ALA A 90 5.42 4.51 -11.88
C ALA A 90 6.35 3.62 -12.72
N THR A 91 6.09 3.43 -14.02
CA THR A 91 6.85 2.50 -14.88
C THR A 91 8.27 2.96 -15.22
N SER A 92 8.61 4.21 -14.89
CA SER A 92 9.94 4.81 -15.01
C SER A 92 10.42 5.42 -13.68
N ALA A 93 9.84 4.99 -12.55
CA ALA A 93 10.11 5.60 -11.24
C ALA A 93 11.55 5.40 -10.75
N LEU A 94 12.27 4.39 -11.29
CA LEU A 94 13.63 4.10 -10.89
C LEU A 94 14.66 4.88 -11.73
N ASP A 95 14.22 5.52 -12.82
CA ASP A 95 15.06 6.39 -13.65
C ASP A 95 15.58 7.58 -12.83
N GLY A 96 16.91 7.75 -12.82
CA GLY A 96 17.61 8.74 -12.01
C GLY A 96 17.57 8.50 -10.49
N ALA A 97 16.91 7.45 -10.00
CA ALA A 97 16.82 7.14 -8.56
C ALA A 97 17.97 6.25 -8.06
N ILE A 98 18.64 5.52 -8.95
CA ILE A 98 19.82 4.72 -8.61
C ILE A 98 21.05 5.63 -8.62
N LEU A 99 21.52 6.00 -7.42
CA LEU A 99 22.71 6.84 -7.25
C LEU A 99 24.01 6.04 -7.09
N SER A 100 23.90 4.74 -6.84
CA SER A 100 25.06 3.86 -6.70
C SER A 100 25.84 3.80 -8.00
N ASN A 101 27.16 4.01 -7.95
CA ASN A 101 28.03 3.85 -9.12
C ASN A 101 27.89 2.40 -9.66
N PRO A 102 27.50 2.22 -10.94
CA PRO A 102 27.31 0.90 -11.54
C PRO A 102 28.51 -0.05 -11.36
N ASP A 103 29.74 0.47 -11.46
CA ASP A 103 30.97 -0.31 -11.33
C ASP A 103 31.24 -0.79 -9.89
N SER A 104 30.59 -0.17 -8.91
CA SER A 104 30.69 -0.51 -7.49
C SER A 104 29.60 -1.46 -7.01
N ILE A 105 28.64 -1.81 -7.88
CA ILE A 105 27.58 -2.79 -7.56
C ILE A 105 28.19 -4.19 -7.59
N SER A 106 28.22 -4.86 -6.43
CA SER A 106 28.74 -6.22 -6.36
C SER A 106 27.92 -7.19 -7.23
N ALA A 107 28.57 -8.24 -7.75
CA ALA A 107 27.90 -9.26 -8.56
C ALA A 107 26.67 -9.86 -7.84
N ALA A 108 26.78 -10.12 -6.53
CA ALA A 108 25.69 -10.63 -5.72
C ALA A 108 24.49 -9.66 -5.61
N ALA A 109 24.76 -8.35 -5.46
CA ALA A 109 23.71 -7.35 -5.41
C ALA A 109 23.04 -7.18 -6.78
N ARG A 110 23.83 -7.19 -7.86
CA ARG A 110 23.32 -7.15 -9.23
C ARG A 110 22.40 -8.33 -9.51
N GLU A 111 22.81 -9.55 -9.15
CA GLU A 111 21.97 -10.75 -9.33
C GLU A 111 20.66 -10.64 -8.55
N LYS A 112 20.74 -10.29 -7.26
CA LYS A 112 19.57 -10.16 -6.38
C LYS A 112 18.56 -9.13 -6.88
N LEU A 113 19.03 -7.98 -7.36
CA LEU A 113 18.19 -6.85 -7.76
C LEU A 113 17.90 -6.81 -9.27
N TRP A 114 18.42 -7.77 -10.04
CA TRP A 114 18.30 -7.81 -11.49
C TRP A 114 16.88 -7.62 -12.03
N PRO A 115 15.82 -8.21 -11.44
CA PRO A 115 14.46 -8.00 -11.91
C PRO A 115 14.01 -6.53 -11.89
N LEU A 116 14.59 -5.72 -11.00
CA LEU A 116 14.23 -4.32 -10.78
C LEU A 116 15.16 -3.39 -11.58
N ILE A 117 16.48 -3.61 -11.52
CA ILE A 117 17.47 -2.64 -12.00
C ILE A 117 17.96 -2.85 -13.44
N ARG A 118 17.60 -3.98 -14.07
CA ARG A 118 18.13 -4.38 -15.42
C ARG A 118 17.95 -3.35 -16.54
N LYS A 119 17.00 -2.42 -16.41
CA LYS A 119 16.80 -1.34 -17.39
C LYS A 119 17.87 -0.25 -17.29
N TYR A 120 18.50 -0.10 -16.13
CA TYR A 120 19.31 1.06 -15.75
C TYR A 120 20.79 0.72 -15.48
N VAL A 121 21.10 -0.56 -15.28
CA VAL A 121 22.45 -1.03 -14.94
C VAL A 121 22.87 -2.08 -15.97
N THR A 122 23.86 -1.74 -16.80
CA THR A 122 24.46 -2.60 -17.84
C THR A 122 25.58 -3.46 -17.31
#